data_AF-A0A2V8T316-F1
#
_entry.id   AF-A0A2V8T316-F1
#
_cell.length_a   1.000
_cell.length_b   1.000
_cell.length_c   1.000
_cell.angle_alpha   90.00
_cell.angle_beta   90.00
_cell.angle_gamma   90.00
#
_symmetry.space_group_name_H-M   'P 1'
#
loop_
_entity.id
_entity.type
_entity.pdbx_description
1 polymer ?
#
loop_
_entity_poly.entity_id
_entity_poly.type
_entity_poly.pdbx_seq_one_letter_code
_entity_poly.pdbx_strand_id
1 'polypeptide(L)'
;MPVHQISMEGTMNYQSTRGENYPLDNLTFDLIAITYEKSKALEAYEKYLVDARGNQAVSDLLDRMRRQDEDFIVELQQQLGSLMTQASGTQKQATGA
;
A
#
# COMPACT_ATOMS: atom_id res chain seq x y z
N MET A 1 -35.59 5.18 -29.64
CA MET A 1 -35.16 4.29 -28.55
C MET A 1 -33.83 4.83 -28.02
N PRO A 2 -33.82 5.64 -26.95
CA PRO A 2 -32.56 6.06 -26.33
C PRO A 2 -32.06 4.95 -25.40
N VAL A 3 -30.89 4.41 -25.73
CA VAL A 3 -30.13 3.54 -24.84
C VAL A 3 -29.55 4.41 -23.72
N HIS A 4 -30.01 4.19 -22.49
CA HIS A 4 -29.40 4.75 -21.29
C HIS A 4 -27.97 4.19 -21.16
N GLN A 5 -26.98 5.08 -21.26
CA GLN A 5 -25.59 4.77 -20.98
C GLN A 5 -25.39 4.56 -19.46
N ILE A 6 -24.68 3.49 -19.18
CA ILE A 6 -24.13 3.01 -17.91
C ILE A 6 -23.60 4.14 -17.01
N SER A 7 -24.21 4.32 -15.84
CA SER A 7 -23.61 5.07 -14.72
C SER A 7 -22.61 4.16 -13.99
N MET A 8 -21.34 4.23 -14.38
CA MET A 8 -20.21 3.76 -13.57
C MET A 8 -19.38 4.98 -13.16
N GLU A 9 -19.93 5.79 -12.26
CA GLU A 9 -19.18 6.88 -11.62
C GLU A 9 -18.80 6.45 -10.21
N GLY A 10 -17.77 5.62 -10.14
CA GLY A 10 -16.92 5.43 -8.96
C GLY A 10 -15.52 5.92 -9.29
N THR A 11 -15.39 7.18 -9.73
CA THR A 11 -14.09 7.84 -9.88
C THR A 11 -13.52 8.04 -8.48
N MET A 12 -12.68 7.10 -8.03
CA MET A 12 -11.75 7.35 -6.93
C MET A 12 -10.83 8.48 -7.35
N ASN A 13 -11.21 9.70 -6.96
CA ASN A 13 -10.45 10.91 -7.13
C ASN A 13 -9.29 10.88 -6.13
N TYR A 14 -8.17 10.25 -6.52
CA TYR A 14 -6.89 10.49 -5.87
C TYR A 14 -6.40 11.86 -6.33
N GLN A 15 -7.04 12.90 -5.82
CA GLN A 15 -6.61 14.27 -5.99
C GLN A 15 -5.31 14.42 -5.21
N SER A 16 -4.18 14.23 -5.89
CA SER A 16 -2.86 14.59 -5.37
C SER A 16 -2.81 16.11 -5.21
N THR A 17 -3.27 16.61 -4.06
CA THR A 17 -3.07 18.00 -3.64
C THR A 17 -1.59 18.19 -3.32
N ARG A 18 -0.85 18.57 -4.36
CA ARG A 18 0.48 19.16 -4.26
C ARG A 18 0.37 20.48 -3.48
N GLY A 19 0.73 20.45 -2.21
CA GLY A 19 0.97 21.66 -1.42
C GLY A 19 0.13 21.74 -0.15
N GLU A 20 0.70 21.28 0.96
CA GLU A 20 0.74 21.98 2.24
C GLU A 20 1.63 21.19 3.21
N ASN A 21 2.45 21.91 3.99
CA ASN A 21 3.53 21.38 4.83
C ASN A 21 3.06 20.41 5.93
N TYR A 22 2.90 19.13 5.61
CA TYR A 22 2.92 18.05 6.60
C TYR A 22 4.30 17.38 6.63
N PRO A 23 4.83 16.99 7.81
CA PRO A 23 6.17 16.44 7.96
C PRO A 23 6.35 15.00 7.41
N LEU A 24 5.41 14.51 6.62
CA LEU A 24 5.51 13.25 5.88
C LEU A 24 5.32 13.56 4.41
N ASP A 25 6.38 13.33 3.62
CA ASP A 25 6.34 13.44 2.17
C ASP A 25 5.23 12.55 1.59
N ASN A 26 4.60 12.97 0.49
CA ASN A 26 3.51 12.25 -0.16
C ASN A 26 3.91 10.79 -0.46
N LEU A 27 5.17 10.60 -0.86
CA LEU A 27 5.75 9.27 -1.08
C LEU A 27 5.77 8.40 0.20
N THR A 28 6.05 9.00 1.36
CA THR A 28 6.05 8.27 2.64
C THR A 28 4.64 7.84 3.00
N PHE A 29 3.65 8.73 2.80
CA PHE A 29 2.24 8.38 3.00
C PHE A 29 1.79 7.24 2.07
N ASP A 30 2.15 7.32 0.77
CA ASP A 30 1.84 6.29 -0.22
C ASP A 30 2.40 4.92 0.19
N LEU A 31 3.65 4.87 0.65
CA LEU A 31 4.28 3.62 1.10
C LEU A 31 3.64 3.05 2.38
N ILE A 32 3.22 3.91 3.32
CA ILE A 32 2.46 3.47 4.50
C ILE A 32 1.10 2.88 4.07
N ALA A 33 0.39 3.55 3.16
CA ALA A 33 -0.89 3.08 2.65
C ALA A 33 -0.76 1.71 1.95
N ILE A 34 0.25 1.52 1.11
CA ILE A 34 0.53 0.23 0.46
C ILE A 34 0.83 -0.86 1.50
N THR A 35 1.66 -0.55 2.50
CA THR A 35 2.02 -1.49 3.56
C THR A 35 0.78 -1.93 4.36
N TYR A 36 -0.12 -0.99 4.65
CA TYR A 36 -1.37 -1.24 5.36
C TYR A 36 -2.30 -2.17 4.58
N GLU A 37 -2.52 -1.89 3.29
CA GLU A 37 -3.39 -2.73 2.46
C GLU A 37 -2.82 -4.14 2.25
N LYS A 38 -1.49 -4.29 2.10
CA LYS A 38 -0.85 -5.61 2.08
C LYS A 38 -1.02 -6.37 3.40
N SER A 39 -0.90 -5.68 4.53
CA SER A 39 -1.09 -6.29 5.85
C SER A 39 -2.52 -6.82 6.02
N LYS A 40 -3.53 -6.09 5.54
CA LYS A 40 -4.92 -6.60 5.49
C LYS A 40 -5.06 -7.83 4.59
N ALA A 41 -4.36 -7.86 3.46
CA ALA A 41 -4.38 -9.01 2.57
C ALA A 41 -3.83 -10.27 3.28
N LEU A 42 -2.77 -10.14 4.08
CA LEU A 42 -2.26 -11.24 4.91
C LEU A 42 -3.32 -11.82 5.85
N GLU A 43 -4.06 -10.97 6.56
CA GLU A 43 -5.18 -11.41 7.43
C GLU A 43 -6.30 -12.11 6.64
N ALA A 44 -6.54 -11.66 5.40
CA ALA A 44 -7.55 -12.25 4.53
C ALA A 44 -7.11 -13.63 4.00
N TYR A 45 -5.83 -13.81 3.66
CA TYR A 45 -5.30 -15.09 3.18
C TYR A 45 -5.51 -16.21 4.20
N GLU A 46 -5.38 -15.96 5.50
CA GLU A 46 -5.63 -16.97 6.52
C GLU A 46 -7.05 -17.54 6.44
N LYS A 47 -8.05 -16.65 6.27
CA LYS A 47 -9.46 -17.04 6.12
C LYS A 47 -9.68 -17.78 4.81
N TYR A 48 -9.15 -17.25 3.71
CA TYR A 48 -9.36 -17.82 2.38
C TYR A 48 -8.64 -19.16 2.19
N LEU A 49 -7.52 -19.39 2.88
CA LEU A 49 -6.85 -20.68 2.90
C LEU A 49 -7.68 -21.75 3.61
N VAL A 50 -8.49 -21.38 4.61
CA VAL A 50 -9.46 -22.29 5.23
C VAL A 50 -10.58 -22.63 4.26
N ASP A 51 -11.13 -21.63 3.57
CA ASP A 51 -12.20 -21.82 2.59
C ASP A 51 -11.73 -22.61 1.36
N ALA A 52 -10.46 -22.48 0.98
CA ALA A 52 -9.85 -23.20 -0.13
C ALA A 52 -9.50 -24.66 0.21
N ARG A 53 -9.73 -25.15 1.44
CA ARG A 53 -9.46 -26.54 1.83
C ARG A 53 -10.30 -27.49 0.98
N GLY A 54 -9.63 -28.13 0.01
CA GLY A 54 -10.27 -29.01 -0.99
C GLY A 54 -9.98 -28.59 -2.44
N ASN A 55 -9.44 -27.39 -2.66
CA ASN A 55 -8.96 -26.93 -3.96
C ASN A 55 -7.45 -26.62 -3.88
N GLN A 56 -6.63 -27.64 -4.11
CA GLN A 56 -5.17 -27.55 -3.99
C GLN A 56 -4.57 -26.44 -4.85
N ALA A 57 -5.05 -26.26 -6.08
CA ALA A 57 -4.54 -25.23 -6.98
C ALA A 57 -4.77 -23.81 -6.44
N VAL A 58 -5.93 -23.57 -5.82
CA VAL A 58 -6.26 -22.29 -5.19
C VAL A 58 -5.47 -22.11 -3.89
N SER A 59 -5.37 -23.15 -3.06
CA SER A 59 -4.55 -23.10 -1.84
C SER A 59 -3.09 -22.77 -2.13
N ASP A 60 -2.50 -23.42 -3.14
CA ASP A 60 -1.10 -23.16 -3.55
C ASP A 60 -0.92 -21.74 -4.08
N LEU A 61 -1.91 -21.20 -4.80
CA LEU A 61 -1.88 -19.82 -5.28
C LEU A 61 -1.92 -18.83 -4.10
N LEU A 62 -2.86 -19.01 -3.18
CA LEU A 62 -3.00 -18.14 -2.01
C LEU A 62 -1.77 -18.18 -1.09
N ASP A 63 -1.15 -19.35 -0.89
CA ASP A 63 0.08 -19.44 -0.09
C ASP A 63 1.26 -18.75 -0.77
N ARG A 64 1.38 -18.84 -2.11
CA ARG A 64 2.39 -18.08 -2.86
C ARG A 64 2.18 -16.56 -2.73
N MET A 65 0.95 -16.10 -2.90
CA MET A 65 0.62 -14.67 -2.76
C MET A 65 0.93 -14.16 -1.35
N ARG A 66 0.57 -14.93 -0.31
CA ARG A 66 0.89 -14.61 1.08
C ARG A 66 2.38 -14.42 1.29
N ARG A 67 3.22 -15.36 0.86
CA ARG A 67 4.68 -15.27 1.01
C ARG A 67 5.26 -14.06 0.28
N GLN A 68 4.78 -13.78 -0.93
CA GLN A 68 5.21 -12.61 -1.69
C GLN A 68 4.85 -11.30 -0.99
N ASP A 69 3.64 -11.20 -0.44
CA ASP A 69 3.23 -10.01 0.31
C ASP A 69 4.03 -9.83 1.62
N GLU A 70 4.37 -10.92 2.31
CA GLU A 70 5.29 -10.91 3.46
C GLU A 70 6.65 -10.32 3.08
N ASP A 71 7.26 -10.80 1.99
CA ASP A 71 8.55 -10.28 1.48
C ASP A 71 8.45 -8.79 1.12
N PHE A 72 7.39 -8.39 0.42
CA PHE A 72 7.18 -6.98 0.06
C PHE A 72 6.99 -6.08 1.27
N ILE A 73 6.29 -6.53 2.31
CA ILE A 73 6.12 -5.74 3.54
C ILE A 73 7.47 -5.47 4.20
N VAL A 74 8.36 -6.48 4.25
CA VAL A 74 9.72 -6.31 4.78
C VAL A 74 10.50 -5.28 3.97
N GLU A 75 10.46 -5.37 2.65
CA GLU A 75 11.13 -4.39 1.77
C GLU A 75 10.57 -2.97 1.95
N LEU A 76 9.24 -2.83 2.01
CA LEU A 76 8.57 -1.54 2.23
C LEU A 76 8.96 -0.92 3.57
N GLN A 77 9.04 -1.71 4.64
CA GLN A 77 9.48 -1.25 5.96
C GLN A 77 10.93 -0.75 5.93
N GLN A 78 11.83 -1.43 5.22
CA GLN A 78 13.21 -0.99 5.06
C GLN A 78 13.28 0.36 4.31
N GLN A 79 12.51 0.52 3.24
CA GLN A 79 12.46 1.77 2.48
C GLN A 79 11.87 2.93 3.29
N LEU A 80 10.80 2.68 4.04
CA LEU A 80 10.21 3.66 4.96
C LEU A 80 11.23 4.13 6.01
N GLY A 81 11.98 3.22 6.61
CA GLY A 81 13.05 3.57 7.56
C GLY A 81 14.14 4.46 6.94
N SER A 82 14.52 4.18 5.68
CA SER A 82 15.47 4.99 4.93
C SER A 82 14.93 6.41 4.67
N LEU A 83 13.69 6.53 4.21
CA LEU A 83 13.05 7.82 3.92
C LEU A 83 12.91 8.69 5.18
N MET A 84 12.49 8.10 6.30
CA MET A 84 12.35 8.82 7.58
C MET A 84 13.71 9.30 8.14
N THR A 85 14.77 8.52 7.94
CA THR A 85 16.14 8.91 8.31
C THR A 85 16.62 10.08 7.46
N GLN A 86 16.36 10.05 6.15
CA GLN A 86 16.71 11.13 5.22
C GLN A 86 15.94 12.42 5.55
N ALA A 87 14.64 12.35 5.81
CA ALA A 87 13.82 13.51 6.20
C ALA A 87 14.35 14.20 7.47
N SER A 88 14.86 13.41 8.43
CA SER A 88 15.45 13.92 9.68
C SER A 88 16.82 14.60 9.48
N GLY A 89 17.54 14.25 8.42
CA GLY A 89 18.86 14.83 8.08
C GLY A 89 18.76 16.19 7.39
N THR A 90 17.78 16.37 6.51
CA THR A 90 17.63 17.58 5.68
C THR A 90 17.20 18.82 6.50
N GLN A 91 16.53 18.64 7.64
CA GLN A 91 16.09 19.75 8.49
C GLN A 91 17.24 20.48 9.22
N LYS A 92 18.45 19.89 9.32
CA LYS A 92 19.56 20.49 10.07
C LYS A 92 20.40 21.52 9.30
N GLN A 93 20.19 21.69 7.98
CA GLN A 93 21.05 22.52 7.13
C GLN A 93 20.44 23.85 6.68
N ALA A 94 19.17 24.13 7.01
CA ALA A 94 18.46 25.31 6.49
C ALA A 94 18.47 26.57 7.39
N THR A 95 19.19 26.58 8.52
CA THR A 95 19.17 27.71 9.48
C THR A 95 20.54 28.29 9.83
N GLY A 96 21.56 28.05 9.01
CA GLY A 96 22.90 28.63 9.20
C GLY A 96 23.44 29.32 7.95
N ALA A 97 22.98 30.54 7.68
CA ALA A 97 23.63 31.51 6.80
C ALA A 97 23.25 32.93 7.22
#